data_AF-A0A753B4I9-F1
#
_entry.id   AF-A0A753B4I9-F1
#
_cell.length_a   1.000
_cell.length_b   1.000
_cell.length_c   1.000
_cell.angle_alpha   90.00
_cell.angle_beta   90.00
_cell.angle_gamma   90.00
#
_symmetry.space_group_name_H-M   'P 1'
#
loop_
_entity.id
_entity.type
_entity.pdbx_description
1 polymer ?
#
loop_
_entity_poly.entity_id
_entity_poly.type
_entity_poly.pdbx_seq_one_letter_code
_entity_poly.pdbx_strand_id
1 'polypeptide(L)'
;MTTLARRIAKVIFYILLSLAIARTLGAPENWISDKFYSWLGHLIYGSGEIGADNYYDLYFYVSVITVFSITTLVYLVTMKLINKIRNK
;
A
#
# COMPACT_ATOMS: atom_id res chain seq x y z
N MET A 1 29.07 -12.25 4.88
CA MET A 1 28.44 -11.04 5.48
C MET A 1 27.81 -10.10 4.46
N THR A 2 28.34 -9.97 3.23
CA THR A 2 27.82 -9.07 2.18
C THR A 2 26.38 -9.37 1.71
N THR A 3 25.91 -10.61 1.84
CA THR A 3 24.57 -11.04 1.43
C THR A 3 23.46 -10.57 2.39
N LEU A 4 23.73 -10.57 3.69
CA LEU A 4 22.76 -10.18 4.72
C LEU A 4 22.53 -8.66 4.70
N ALA A 5 23.62 -7.88 4.66
CA ALA A 5 23.56 -6.43 4.53
C ALA A 5 22.77 -5.98 3.30
N ARG A 6 22.97 -6.65 2.15
CA ARG A 6 22.22 -6.37 0.92
C ARG A 6 20.73 -6.69 1.05
N ARG A 7 20.37 -7.76 1.76
CA ARG A 7 18.96 -8.09 2.03
C ARG A 7 18.31 -7.06 2.95
N ILE A 8 18.99 -6.67 4.03
CA ILE A 8 18.52 -5.62 4.95
C ILE A 8 18.32 -4.30 4.22
N ALA A 9 19.29 -3.88 3.39
CA ALA A 9 19.17 -2.64 2.62
C ALA A 9 17.93 -2.63 1.70
N LYS A 10 17.59 -3.77 1.08
CA LYS A 10 16.37 -3.89 0.27
C LYS A 10 15.08 -3.78 1.10
N VAL A 11 15.06 -4.36 2.29
CA VAL A 11 13.92 -4.26 3.21
C VAL A 11 13.74 -2.81 3.68
N ILE A 12 14.82 -2.16 4.10
CA ILE A 12 14.80 -0.75 4.49
C ILE A 12 14.31 0.12 3.33
N PHE A 13 14.84 -0.09 2.11
CA PHE A 13 14.40 0.63 0.93
C PHE A 13 12.90 0.43 0.66
N TYR A 14 12.39 -0.79 0.79
CA TYR A 14 10.96 -1.08 0.61
C TYR A 14 10.08 -0.35 1.64
N ILE A 15 10.49 -0.33 2.93
CA ILE A 15 9.77 0.37 4.00
C ILE A 15 9.77 1.88 3.78
N LEU A 16 10.91 2.46 3.39
CA LEU A 16 11.01 3.88 3.08
C LEU A 16 10.14 4.25 1.86
N LEU A 17 10.13 3.38 0.85
CA LEU A 17 9.29 3.55 -0.33
C LEU A 17 7.80 3.48 0.02
N SER A 18 7.37 2.54 0.88
CA SER A 18 5.98 2.47 1.32
C SER A 18 5.56 3.71 2.11
N LEU A 19 6.46 4.24 2.96
CA LEU A 19 6.20 5.48 3.69
C LEU A 19 6.07 6.68 2.75
N ALA A 20 6.93 6.78 1.73
CA ALA A 20 6.84 7.83 0.72
C ALA A 20 5.52 7.75 -0.07
N ILE A 21 5.11 6.54 -0.46
CA ILE A 21 3.85 6.31 -1.17
C ILE A 21 2.65 6.66 -0.29
N ALA A 22 2.62 6.20 0.97
CA ALA A 22 1.55 6.54 1.91
C ALA A 22 1.40 8.05 2.10
N ARG A 23 2.52 8.77 2.25
CA ARG A 23 2.53 10.23 2.38
C ARG A 23 2.08 10.94 1.10
N THR A 24 2.36 10.36 -0.06
CA THR A 24 1.98 10.95 -1.36
C THR A 24 0.50 10.74 -1.66
N LEU A 25 -0.06 9.56 -1.36
CA LEU A 25 -1.49 9.29 -1.54
C LEU A 25 -2.35 10.11 -0.57
N GLY A 26 -1.89 10.29 0.67
CA GLY A 26 -2.67 10.95 1.70
C GLY A 26 -3.88 10.12 2.14
N ALA A 27 -4.89 10.80 2.66
CA ALA A 27 -6.03 10.15 3.31
C ALA A 27 -6.90 9.35 2.32
N PRO A 28 -7.29 8.10 2.64
CA PRO A 28 -8.09 7.21 1.78
C PRO A 28 -9.37 7.82 1.23
N GLU A 29 -10.01 8.68 2.01
CA GLU A 29 -11.23 9.40 1.68
C GLU A 29 -11.05 10.33 0.47
N ASN A 30 -9.82 10.74 0.16
CA ASN A 30 -9.55 11.67 -0.94
C ASN A 30 -9.41 10.98 -2.31
N TRP A 31 -9.15 9.67 -2.35
CA TRP A 31 -8.78 8.97 -3.59
C TRP A 31 -9.63 7.72 -3.87
N ILE A 32 -10.50 7.30 -2.97
CA ILE A 32 -11.57 6.33 -3.23
C ILE A 32 -12.92 6.94 -2.86
N SER A 33 -13.93 6.68 -3.69
CA SER A 33 -15.29 7.21 -3.47
C SER A 33 -15.97 6.58 -2.26
N ASP A 34 -16.77 7.36 -1.53
CA ASP A 34 -17.64 6.86 -0.45
C ASP A 34 -18.53 5.69 -0.89
N LYS A 35 -19.03 5.71 -2.14
CA LYS A 35 -19.82 4.61 -2.70
C LYS A 35 -19.09 3.26 -2.67
N PHE A 36 -17.78 3.28 -2.90
CA PHE A 36 -16.96 2.07 -2.81
C PHE A 36 -16.86 1.60 -1.36
N TYR A 37 -16.66 2.52 -0.42
CA TYR A 37 -16.60 2.17 1.01
C TYR A 37 -17.93 1.65 1.53
N SER A 38 -19.06 2.23 1.13
CA SER A 38 -20.38 1.70 1.49
C SER A 38 -20.62 0.32 0.87
N TRP A 39 -20.26 0.13 -0.41
CA TRP A 39 -20.36 -1.17 -1.06
C TRP A 39 -19.50 -2.22 -0.37
N LEU A 40 -18.23 -1.90 -0.10
CA LEU A 40 -17.27 -2.79 0.55
C LEU A 40 -17.69 -3.08 1.99
N GLY A 41 -18.20 -2.07 2.69
CA GLY A 41 -18.71 -2.23 4.05
C GLY A 41 -19.93 -3.14 4.08
N HIS A 42 -20.87 -3.01 3.14
CA HIS A 42 -22.01 -3.92 3.07
C HIS A 42 -21.61 -5.33 2.63
N LEU A 43 -20.55 -5.46 1.84
CA LEU A 43 -19.97 -6.74 1.47
C LEU A 43 -19.38 -7.47 2.69
N ILE A 44 -18.69 -6.75 3.58
CA ILE A 44 -17.96 -7.33 4.72
C ILE A 44 -18.86 -7.49 5.95
N TYR A 45 -19.67 -6.49 6.26
CA TYR A 45 -20.48 -6.41 7.48
C TYR A 45 -21.97 -6.69 7.25
N GLY A 46 -22.40 -6.85 5.99
CA GLY A 46 -23.79 -7.09 5.62
C GLY A 46 -24.60 -5.82 5.35
N SER A 47 -25.87 -5.98 4.98
CA SER A 47 -26.76 -4.89 4.56
C SER A 47 -27.32 -4.01 5.69
N GLY A 48 -26.86 -4.20 6.93
CA GLY A 48 -27.28 -3.41 8.08
C GLY A 48 -26.61 -2.03 8.13
N GLU A 49 -26.98 -1.22 9.13
CA GLU A 49 -26.27 0.03 9.41
C GLU A 49 -24.82 -0.27 9.78
N ILE A 50 -23.89 0.37 9.08
CA ILE A 50 -22.46 0.25 9.33
C ILE A 50 -22.06 1.42 10.21
N GLY A 51 -21.67 1.12 11.44
CA GLY A 51 -21.18 2.12 12.39
C GLY A 51 -19.91 2.83 11.90
N ALA A 52 -19.65 4.02 12.43
CA ALA A 52 -18.50 4.83 12.06
C ALA A 52 -17.15 4.10 12.29
N ASP A 53 -17.03 3.34 13.38
CA ASP A 53 -15.83 2.57 13.71
C ASP A 53 -15.46 1.57 12.59
N ASN A 54 -16.46 0.87 12.04
CA ASN A 54 -16.27 -0.06 10.93
C ASN A 54 -15.84 0.67 9.65
N TYR A 55 -16.33 1.90 9.41
CA TYR A 55 -15.87 2.72 8.28
C TYR A 55 -14.41 3.13 8.44
N TYR A 56 -13.97 3.51 9.64
CA TYR A 56 -12.56 3.81 9.89
C TYR A 56 -11.65 2.60 9.66
N ASP A 57 -12.09 1.41 10.08
CA ASP A 57 -11.38 0.16 9.79
C ASP A 57 -11.26 -0.08 8.28
N LEU A 58 -12.35 0.13 7.52
CA LEU A 58 -12.33 0.01 6.05
C LEU A 58 -11.35 1.00 5.41
N TYR A 59 -11.37 2.27 5.84
CA TYR A 59 -10.43 3.29 5.38
C TYR A 59 -8.99 2.86 5.62
N PHE A 60 -8.70 2.35 6.82
CA PHE A 60 -7.38 1.85 7.17
C PHE A 60 -6.96 0.64 6.32
N TYR A 61 -7.80 -0.38 6.22
CA TYR A 61 -7.48 -1.60 5.46
C TYR A 61 -7.26 -1.31 3.98
N VAL A 62 -8.14 -0.50 3.37
CA VAL A 62 -8.02 -0.11 1.97
C VAL A 62 -6.74 0.71 1.74
N SER A 63 -6.42 1.63 2.66
CA SER A 63 -5.17 2.40 2.60
C SER A 63 -3.95 1.49 2.65
N VAL A 64 -3.89 0.57 3.62
CA VAL A 64 -2.78 -0.38 3.78
C VAL A 64 -2.61 -1.25 2.52
N ILE A 65 -3.67 -1.88 2.04
CA ILE A 65 -3.61 -2.75 0.85
C ILE A 65 -3.17 -1.97 -0.37
N THR A 66 -3.69 -0.75 -0.57
CA THR A 66 -3.36 0.08 -1.72
C THR A 66 -1.89 0.52 -1.68
N VAL A 67 -1.43 1.04 -0.53
CA VAL A 67 -0.04 1.49 -0.36
C VAL A 67 0.93 0.35 -0.62
N PHE A 68 0.72 -0.84 -0.03
CA PHE A 68 1.65 -1.96 -0.23
C PHE A 68 1.58 -2.53 -1.66
N SER A 69 0.42 -2.50 -2.30
CA SER A 69 0.27 -2.91 -3.70
C SER A 69 1.06 -2.00 -4.64
N ILE A 70 0.90 -0.67 -4.50
CA ILE A 70 1.66 0.32 -5.29
C ILE A 70 3.16 0.20 -4.97
N THR A 71 3.53 0.07 -3.70
CA THR A 71 4.93 -0.09 -3.28
C THR A 71 5.56 -1.30 -3.95
N THR A 72 4.86 -2.43 -3.97
CA THR A 72 5.35 -3.65 -4.62
C THR A 72 5.62 -3.42 -6.10
N LEU A 73 4.67 -2.82 -6.83
CA LEU A 73 4.82 -2.55 -8.26
C LEU A 73 6.02 -1.61 -8.53
N VAL A 74 6.10 -0.50 -7.80
CA VAL A 74 7.20 0.47 -7.94
C VAL A 74 8.55 -0.16 -7.59
N TYR A 75 8.61 -0.95 -6.52
CA TYR A 75 9.81 -1.66 -6.10
C TYR A 75 10.29 -2.65 -7.17
N LEU A 76 9.38 -3.45 -7.73
CA LEU A 76 9.72 -4.42 -8.78
C LEU A 76 10.28 -3.73 -10.03
N VAL A 77 9.64 -2.65 -10.48
CA VAL A 77 10.12 -1.84 -11.62
C VAL A 77 11.50 -1.27 -11.31
N THR A 78 11.68 -0.67 -10.12
CA THR A 78 12.95 -0.10 -9.68
C THR A 78 14.07 -1.13 -9.67
N MET A 79 13.84 -2.31 -9.08
CA MET A 79 14.83 -3.39 -9.05
C MET A 79 15.15 -3.93 -10.43
N LYS A 80 14.15 -4.02 -11.33
CA LYS A 80 14.35 -4.43 -12.73
C LYS A 80 15.23 -3.43 -13.48
N LEU A 81 15.00 -2.13 -13.29
CA LEU A 81 15.83 -1.06 -13.87
C LEU A 81 17.26 -1.10 -13.34
N ILE A 82 17.46 -1.22 -12.02
CA ILE A 82 18.80 -1.32 -11.42
C ILE A 82 19.57 -2.53 -11.97
N ASN A 83 18.92 -3.70 -12.06
CA ASN A 83 19.56 -4.89 -12.61
C ASN A 83 19.88 -4.73 -14.10
N LYS A 84 19.00 -4.08 -14.88
CA LYS A 84 19.25 -3.78 -16.30
C LYS A 84 20.47 -2.87 -16.47
N ILE A 85 20.64 -1.87 -15.60
CA ILE A 85 21.79 -0.96 -15.64
C ILE A 85 23.07 -1.69 -15.22
N ARG A 86 23.04 -2.55 -14.20
CA ARG A 86 24.23 -3.28 -13.72
C ARG A 86 24.71 -4.38 -14.67
N ASN A 87 23.80 -4.99 -15.42
CA ASN A 87 24.12 -6.06 -16.37
C ASN A 87 24.38 -5.53 -17.80
N LYS A 88 24.48 -4.21 -17.95
CA LYS A 88 24.90 -3.54 -19.18
C LYS A 88 26.36 -3.13 -19.04
#